data_AF-A0A4W6EX32-F1
#
_entry.id   AF-A0A4W6EX32-F1
#
_cell.length_a   1.000
_cell.length_b   1.000
_cell.length_c   1.000
_cell.angle_alpha   90.00
_cell.angle_beta   90.00
_cell.angle_gamma   90.00
#
_symmetry.space_group_name_H-M   'P 1'
#
loop_
_entity.id
_entity.type
_entity.pdbx_description
1 polymer ?
#
loop_
_entity_poly.entity_id
_entity_poly.type
_entity_poly.pdbx_seq_one_letter_code
_entity_poly.pdbx_strand_id
1 'polypeptide(L)'
;MSSVREEGKDRIIFVTKEDHAAPSSAELVEEDPNDPYEERGLILPSGEINWNCPCLGGMASGPCGTEFKDAFSCFHYSKEEVKGSDCLEQFRAMQECMQRYPELYPQEDEKSSETDQTSQDSASAETPGKRSQCATCTYQDPKPHSRGREGE
;
A
#
# COMPACT_ATOMS: atom_id res chain seq x y z
N MET A 1 -14.64 -5.52 -27.47
CA MET A 1 -15.92 -5.36 -26.77
C MET A 1 -16.06 -6.51 -25.81
N SER A 2 -16.07 -6.21 -24.52
CA SER A 2 -16.30 -7.15 -23.43
C SER A 2 -17.57 -7.99 -23.65
N SER A 3 -17.53 -9.26 -23.24
CA SER A 3 -18.67 -10.19 -23.37
C SER A 3 -19.13 -10.69 -22.02
N VAL A 4 -20.44 -10.79 -21.82
CA VAL A 4 -21.04 -11.27 -20.57
C VAL A 4 -21.66 -12.64 -20.81
N ARG A 5 -21.32 -13.61 -19.95
CA ARG A 5 -21.94 -14.93 -19.88
C ARG A 5 -22.60 -15.10 -18.52
N GLU A 6 -23.75 -15.74 -18.50
CA GLU A 6 -24.44 -16.06 -17.25
C GLU A 6 -24.44 -17.58 -17.07
N GLU A 7 -23.82 -18.05 -15.99
CA GLU A 7 -23.81 -19.46 -15.60
C GLU A 7 -24.49 -19.58 -14.23
N GLY A 8 -25.78 -19.90 -14.24
CA GLY A 8 -26.57 -20.00 -13.01
C GLY A 8 -26.80 -18.63 -12.35
N LYS A 9 -26.28 -18.44 -11.12
CA LYS A 9 -26.36 -17.17 -10.39
C LYS A 9 -25.20 -16.23 -10.71
N ASP A 10 -24.18 -16.72 -11.39
CA ASP A 10 -22.93 -16.01 -11.61
C ASP A 10 -22.95 -15.31 -12.98
N ARG A 11 -22.54 -14.03 -12.98
CA ARG A 11 -22.33 -13.24 -14.18
C ARG A 11 -20.83 -13.12 -14.44
N ILE A 12 -20.38 -13.77 -15.50
CA ILE A 12 -18.97 -13.82 -15.91
C ILE A 12 -18.75 -12.78 -17.01
N ILE A 13 -17.93 -11.77 -16.71
CA ILE A 13 -17.60 -10.68 -17.64
C ILE A 13 -16.19 -10.90 -18.16
N PHE A 14 -16.05 -11.18 -19.46
CA PHE A 14 -14.77 -11.28 -20.15
C PHE A 14 -14.37 -9.89 -20.65
N VAL A 15 -13.45 -9.26 -19.93
CA VAL A 15 -12.88 -7.94 -20.25
C VAL A 15 -11.77 -8.09 -21.29
N THR A 16 -11.78 -7.25 -22.32
CA THR A 16 -10.69 -7.20 -23.30
C THR A 16 -9.57 -6.28 -22.81
N LYS A 17 -8.35 -6.45 -23.33
CA LYS A 17 -7.17 -5.68 -22.89
C LYS A 17 -7.36 -4.17 -23.04
N GLU A 18 -8.10 -3.76 -24.07
CA GLU A 18 -8.43 -2.37 -24.37
C GLU A 18 -9.46 -1.80 -23.38
N ASP A 19 -10.45 -2.60 -22.96
CA ASP A 19 -11.48 -2.21 -22.00
C ASP A 19 -10.91 -2.10 -20.57
N HIS A 20 -9.88 -2.90 -20.22
CA HIS A 20 -9.15 -2.79 -18.95
C HIS A 20 -8.12 -1.65 -18.95
N ALA A 21 -7.68 -1.17 -20.12
CA ALA A 21 -6.71 -0.08 -20.22
C ALA A 21 -7.36 1.29 -19.99
N ALA A 22 -8.67 1.40 -20.17
CA ALA A 22 -9.41 2.60 -19.80
C ALA A 22 -9.62 2.63 -18.27
N PRO A 23 -9.29 3.75 -17.59
CA PRO A 23 -9.61 3.89 -16.18
C PRO A 23 -11.13 3.77 -15.98
N SER A 24 -11.54 3.07 -14.93
CA SER A 24 -12.94 2.90 -14.55
C SER A 24 -13.63 4.27 -14.43
N SER A 25 -14.79 4.42 -15.08
CA SER A 25 -15.67 5.57 -14.91
C SER A 25 -16.62 5.41 -13.72
N ALA A 26 -16.39 4.44 -12.83
CA ALA A 26 -17.19 4.29 -11.62
C ALA A 26 -16.93 5.51 -10.73
N GLU A 27 -17.93 6.37 -10.61
CA GLU A 27 -17.97 7.35 -9.53
C GLU A 27 -18.17 6.57 -8.23
N LEU A 28 -17.16 6.63 -7.36
CA LEU A 28 -17.35 6.23 -5.97
C LEU A 28 -18.32 7.24 -5.38
N VAL A 29 -19.56 6.82 -5.15
CA VAL A 29 -20.55 7.64 -4.46
C VAL A 29 -19.93 8.02 -3.12
N GLU A 30 -19.63 9.31 -2.93
CA GLU A 30 -19.14 9.81 -1.65
C GLU A 30 -20.20 9.59 -0.58
N GLU A 31 -19.74 9.14 0.59
CA GLU A 31 -20.40 9.05 1.90
C GLU A 31 -21.91 9.37 1.86
N ASP A 32 -22.74 8.34 1.63
CA ASP A 32 -24.19 8.47 1.80
C ASP A 32 -24.46 8.69 3.30
N PRO A 33 -25.04 9.83 3.72
CA PRO A 33 -25.25 10.12 5.13
C PRO A 33 -26.27 9.20 5.83
N ASN A 34 -26.89 8.26 5.09
CA ASN A 34 -27.73 7.20 5.61
C ASN A 34 -27.14 5.80 5.37
N ASP A 35 -25.86 5.68 5.01
CA ASP A 35 -25.23 4.36 4.84
C ASP A 35 -25.13 3.64 6.20
N PRO A 36 -25.86 2.53 6.41
CA PRO A 36 -25.85 1.79 7.67
C PRO A 36 -24.53 1.03 7.92
N TYR A 37 -23.59 1.04 6.97
CA TYR A 37 -22.24 0.48 7.10
C TYR A 37 -21.21 1.51 7.55
N GLU A 38 -21.41 2.81 7.32
CA GLU A 38 -20.60 3.86 7.98
C GLU A 38 -20.79 3.83 9.51
N GLU A 39 -21.99 3.46 9.95
CA GLU A 39 -22.34 3.32 11.37
C GLU A 39 -21.57 2.19 12.08
N ARG A 40 -20.87 1.31 11.35
CA ARG A 40 -19.95 0.30 11.89
C ARG A 40 -18.49 0.78 11.96
N GLY A 41 -18.26 2.09 11.86
CA GLY A 41 -16.94 2.69 11.96
C GLY A 41 -16.24 2.48 13.31
N LEU A 42 -14.97 2.90 13.36
CA LEU A 42 -14.17 2.91 14.60
C LEU A 42 -14.76 3.84 15.68
N ILE A 43 -15.53 4.83 15.26
CA ILE A 43 -16.12 5.85 16.12
C ILE A 43 -17.63 5.65 16.13
N LEU A 44 -18.20 5.50 17.33
CA LEU A 44 -19.64 5.38 17.53
C LEU A 44 -20.32 6.75 17.33
N PRO A 45 -21.64 6.78 17.07
CA PRO A 45 -22.42 8.02 17.04
C PRO A 45 -22.33 8.83 18.35
N SER A 46 -21.98 8.19 19.47
CA SER A 46 -21.72 8.83 20.76
C SER A 46 -20.40 9.62 20.80
N GLY A 47 -19.50 9.45 19.82
CA GLY A 47 -18.14 9.98 19.86
C GLY A 47 -17.17 9.13 20.70
N GLU A 48 -17.57 7.92 21.09
CA GLU A 48 -16.72 6.94 21.76
C GLU A 48 -16.09 5.97 20.77
N ILE A 49 -14.91 5.45 21.12
CA ILE A 49 -14.15 4.53 20.26
C ILE A 49 -14.66 3.10 20.46
N ASN A 50 -15.04 2.44 19.38
CA ASN A 50 -15.46 1.04 19.39
C ASN A 50 -14.24 0.10 19.39
N TRP A 51 -13.77 -0.27 20.58
CA TRP A 51 -12.63 -1.18 20.77
C TRP A 51 -12.85 -2.61 20.25
N ASN A 52 -14.09 -3.00 19.93
CA ASN A 52 -14.43 -4.32 19.39
C ASN A 52 -14.44 -4.34 17.85
N CYS A 53 -14.15 -3.22 17.20
CA CYS A 53 -14.11 -3.16 15.74
C CYS A 53 -12.94 -4.00 15.20
N PRO A 54 -13.17 -5.00 14.33
CA PRO A 54 -12.11 -5.83 13.76
C PRO A 54 -11.02 -5.03 13.03
N CYS A 55 -11.35 -3.84 12.52
CA CYS A 55 -10.42 -2.93 11.85
C CYS A 55 -9.32 -2.39 12.75
N LEU A 56 -9.53 -2.37 14.07
CA LEU A 56 -8.60 -1.82 15.07
C LEU A 56 -7.45 -2.80 15.36
N GLY A 57 -7.37 -3.92 14.65
CA GLY A 57 -6.23 -4.83 14.65
C GLY A 57 -6.01 -5.56 15.98
N GLY A 58 -7.00 -5.57 16.87
CA GLY A 58 -6.91 -6.25 18.16
C GLY A 58 -5.88 -5.67 19.15
N MET A 59 -5.19 -4.57 18.81
CA MET A 59 -4.14 -3.99 19.65
C MET A 59 -4.68 -3.50 21.00
N ALA A 60 -5.94 -3.07 21.02
CA ALA A 60 -6.66 -2.69 22.24
C ALA A 60 -7.00 -3.88 23.17
N SER A 61 -6.86 -5.11 22.69
CA SER A 61 -7.14 -6.35 23.43
C SER A 61 -5.86 -7.21 23.58
N GLY A 62 -4.79 -6.59 24.11
CA GLY A 62 -3.52 -7.24 24.37
C GLY A 62 -2.88 -6.78 25.69
N PRO A 63 -1.67 -7.29 26.03
CA PRO A 63 -0.96 -6.90 27.25
C PRO A 63 -0.61 -5.40 27.30
N CYS A 64 -0.49 -4.76 26.13
CA CYS A 64 -0.26 -3.32 25.97
C CYS A 64 -1.53 -2.56 25.57
N GLY A 65 -2.71 -3.18 25.70
CA GLY A 65 -3.98 -2.61 25.27
C GLY A 65 -4.37 -1.35 26.04
N THR A 66 -3.96 -1.20 27.30
CA THR A 66 -4.24 0.00 28.10
C THR A 66 -3.51 1.21 27.53
N GLU A 67 -2.20 1.11 27.32
CA GLU A 67 -1.40 2.17 26.72
C GLU A 67 -1.88 2.51 25.30
N PHE A 68 -2.29 1.49 24.54
CA PHE A 68 -2.89 1.68 23.21
C PHE A 68 -4.20 2.47 23.28
N LYS A 69 -5.08 2.13 24.22
CA LYS A 69 -6.36 2.82 24.40
C LYS A 69 -6.16 4.28 24.80
N ASP A 70 -5.19 4.55 25.67
CA ASP A 70 -4.88 5.90 26.13
C ASP A 70 -4.26 6.75 25.02
N ALA A 71 -3.30 6.20 24.27
CA ALA A 71 -2.71 6.89 23.12
C ALA A 71 -3.73 7.16 22.00
N PHE A 72 -4.55 6.16 21.66
CA PHE A 72 -5.53 6.27 20.57
C PHE A 72 -6.73 7.15 20.94
N SER A 73 -7.17 7.12 22.20
CA SER A 73 -8.19 8.06 22.69
C SER A 73 -7.68 9.50 22.69
N CYS A 74 -6.44 9.74 23.13
CA CYS A 74 -5.81 11.05 23.05
C CYS A 74 -5.72 11.53 21.59
N PHE A 75 -5.26 10.68 20.67
CA PHE A 75 -5.20 10.99 19.23
C PHE A 75 -6.57 11.36 18.64
N HIS A 76 -7.62 10.63 19.01
CA HIS A 76 -8.97 10.89 18.51
C HIS A 76 -9.54 12.22 19.03
N TYR A 77 -9.36 12.51 20.32
CA TYR A 77 -9.87 13.73 20.95
C TYR A 77 -8.96 14.96 20.76
N SER A 78 -7.72 14.78 20.31
CA SER A 78 -6.78 15.86 20.01
C SER A 78 -7.33 16.80 18.93
N LYS A 79 -7.24 18.10 19.22
CA LYS A 79 -7.68 19.20 18.34
C LYS A 79 -6.53 19.87 17.59
N GLU A 80 -5.33 19.33 17.72
CA GLU A 80 -4.15 19.86 17.06
C GLU A 80 -4.18 19.65 15.54
N GLU A 81 -3.48 20.52 14.81
CA GLU A 81 -3.40 20.50 13.34
C GLU A 81 -2.81 19.18 12.83
N VAL A 82 -1.82 18.65 13.55
CA VAL A 82 -1.33 17.29 13.42
C VAL A 82 -1.94 16.49 14.55
N LYS A 83 -2.86 15.59 14.22
CA LYS A 83 -3.54 14.74 15.19
C LYS A 83 -2.54 14.04 16.11
N GLY A 84 -2.71 14.21 17.42
CA GLY A 84 -1.90 13.56 18.45
C GLY A 84 -0.49 14.11 18.63
N SER A 85 -0.16 15.31 18.13
CA SER A 85 1.10 15.99 18.45
C SER A 85 1.26 16.26 19.95
N ASP A 86 0.15 16.43 20.67
CA ASP A 86 0.03 16.57 22.11
C ASP A 86 0.08 15.22 22.87
N CYS A 87 -0.07 14.10 22.16
CA CYS A 87 -0.23 12.75 22.72
C CYS A 87 1.04 11.88 22.59
N LEU A 88 2.17 12.47 22.21
CA LEU A 88 3.40 11.73 21.90
C LEU A 88 3.94 10.91 23.08
N GLU A 89 3.68 11.34 24.30
CA GLU A 89 4.10 10.62 25.51
C GLU A 89 3.35 9.27 25.64
N GLN A 90 2.06 9.25 25.37
CA GLN A 90 1.23 8.05 25.43
C GLN A 90 1.61 7.07 24.31
N PHE A 91 1.91 7.58 23.11
CA PHE A 91 2.43 6.73 22.01
C PHE A 91 3.80 6.13 22.33
N ARG A 92 4.68 6.86 23.03
CA ARG A 92 5.96 6.33 23.51
C ARG A 92 5.76 5.24 24.54
N ALA A 93 4.91 5.46 25.55
CA ALA A 93 4.60 4.45 26.57
C ALA A 93 4.04 3.16 25.95
N MET A 94 3.16 3.30 24.95
CA MET A 94 2.65 2.18 24.18
C MET A 94 3.76 1.44 23.43
N GLN A 95 4.66 2.15 22.73
CA GLN A 95 5.80 1.53 22.04
C GLN A 95 6.76 0.84 23.01
N GLU A 96 7.06 1.45 24.15
CA GLU A 96 7.88 0.85 25.19
C GLU A 96 7.26 -0.43 25.74
N CYS A 97 5.92 -0.47 25.88
CA CYS A 97 5.22 -1.68 26.27
C CYS A 97 5.36 -2.77 25.20
N MET A 98 5.14 -2.45 23.91
CA MET A 98 5.24 -3.41 22.82
C MET A 98 6.65 -4.02 22.70
N GLN A 99 7.69 -3.21 22.93
CA GLN A 99 9.09 -3.68 22.95
C GLN A 99 9.37 -4.74 24.03
N ARG A 100 8.59 -4.78 25.12
CA ARG A 100 8.71 -5.83 26.15
C ARG A 100 8.11 -7.17 25.71
N TYR A 101 7.29 -7.18 24.66
CA TYR A 101 6.61 -8.38 24.15
C TYR A 101 6.91 -8.61 22.66
N PRO A 102 8.18 -8.84 22.28
CA PRO A 102 8.59 -8.99 20.87
C PRO A 102 7.95 -10.19 20.16
N GLU A 103 7.60 -11.25 20.91
CA GLU A 103 6.92 -12.44 20.38
C GLU A 103 5.47 -12.18 19.93
N LEU A 104 4.81 -11.18 20.54
CA LEU A 104 3.43 -10.81 20.23
C LEU A 104 3.34 -9.60 19.30
N TYR A 105 4.34 -8.72 19.36
CA TYR A 105 4.47 -7.53 18.53
C TYR A 105 5.84 -7.55 17.82
N PRO A 106 5.96 -8.28 16.70
CA PRO A 106 7.18 -8.29 15.92
C PRO A 106 7.47 -6.87 15.43
N GLN A 107 8.64 -6.34 15.75
CA GLN A 107 9.07 -5.08 15.17
C GLN A 107 9.50 -5.38 13.74
N GLU A 108 8.83 -4.75 12.77
CA GLU A 108 9.07 -4.99 11.34
C GLU A 108 10.51 -4.64 10.91
N ASP A 109 11.27 -3.97 11.79
CA ASP A 109 12.67 -3.56 11.58
C ASP A 109 13.68 -4.72 11.50
N GLU A 110 13.31 -5.94 11.90
CA GLU A 110 14.20 -7.13 11.88
C GLU A 110 13.78 -8.18 10.81
N LYS A 111 13.05 -7.77 9.75
CA LYS A 111 12.83 -8.62 8.57
C LYS A 111 13.55 -8.07 7.33
N SER A 112 14.83 -7.75 7.50
CA SER A 112 15.79 -7.64 6.41
C SER A 112 16.80 -8.79 6.49
N SER A 113 16.35 -10.03 6.26
CA SER A 113 17.21 -11.12 5.79
C SER A 113 16.38 -12.24 5.15
N GLU A 114 16.58 -12.37 3.84
CA GLU A 114 16.28 -13.52 2.98
C GLU A 114 14.81 -13.88 2.71
N THR A 115 14.27 -13.32 1.61
CA THR A 115 13.93 -14.04 0.36
C THR A 115 12.79 -13.31 -0.35
N ASP A 116 13.13 -12.45 -1.32
CA ASP A 116 12.63 -12.53 -2.70
C ASP A 116 13.33 -11.42 -3.52
N GLN A 117 14.11 -11.84 -4.50
CA GLN A 117 14.80 -10.94 -5.41
C GLN A 117 13.78 -10.32 -6.37
N THR A 118 13.59 -9.02 -6.31
CA THR A 118 13.17 -8.29 -7.51
C THR A 118 13.96 -6.99 -7.61
N SER A 119 14.84 -7.01 -8.60
CA SER A 119 15.73 -5.94 -9.02
C SER A 119 14.96 -4.63 -9.23
N GLN A 120 15.29 -3.61 -8.45
CA GLN A 120 15.06 -2.23 -8.85
C GLN A 120 16.40 -1.52 -9.06
N ASP A 121 16.62 -1.30 -10.34
CA ASP A 121 17.59 -0.43 -10.98
C ASP A 121 17.57 0.97 -10.34
N SER A 122 18.63 1.28 -9.60
CA SER A 122 18.93 2.64 -9.14
C SER A 122 19.70 3.36 -10.24
N ALA A 123 19.02 4.31 -10.91
CA ALA A 123 19.67 5.32 -11.74
C ALA A 123 19.50 6.70 -11.09
N SER A 124 20.58 7.23 -10.50
CA SER A 124 21.18 8.49 -10.96
C SER A 124 22.42 8.89 -10.14
N ALA A 125 23.51 9.06 -10.88
CA ALA A 125 24.63 9.98 -10.73
C ALA A 125 25.49 9.98 -9.43
N GLU A 126 26.77 9.63 -9.57
CA GLU A 126 27.88 10.60 -9.63
C GLU A 126 29.18 9.91 -10.11
N THR A 127 29.83 10.50 -11.12
CA THR A 127 31.18 10.16 -11.62
C THR A 127 32.26 10.86 -10.79
N PRO A 128 33.45 10.25 -10.58
CA PRO A 128 34.58 10.64 -11.42
C PRO A 128 35.58 9.52 -11.77
N GLY A 129 35.92 9.46 -13.07
CA GLY A 129 37.27 9.34 -13.61
C GLY A 129 38.20 8.19 -13.19
N LYS A 130 38.30 7.16 -14.04
CA LYS A 130 39.62 6.61 -14.45
C LYS A 130 39.55 5.89 -15.80
N ARG A 131 40.55 6.20 -16.61
CA ARG A 131 40.76 5.80 -18.00
C ARG A 131 41.26 4.35 -18.09
N SER A 132 40.78 3.59 -19.08
CA SER A 132 41.56 2.74 -20.02
C SER A 132 40.86 1.42 -20.42
N GLN A 133 40.44 1.32 -21.69
CA GLN A 133 40.34 0.16 -22.64
C GLN A 133 39.61 -1.12 -22.16
N CYS A 134 38.76 -1.84 -22.92
CA CYS A 134 38.78 -2.27 -24.32
C CYS A 134 37.32 -2.55 -24.77
N ALA A 135 36.89 -2.17 -25.98
CA ALA A 135 36.91 -2.94 -27.23
C ALA A 135 36.06 -4.23 -27.23
N THR A 136 34.98 -4.19 -28.05
CA THR A 136 33.99 -5.22 -28.39
C THR A 136 32.89 -5.41 -27.32
N CYS A 137 31.59 -5.26 -27.58
CA CYS A 137 30.80 -5.60 -28.76
C CYS A 137 29.63 -4.62 -28.98
N THR A 138 29.24 -4.46 -30.25
CA THR A 138 28.23 -3.56 -30.81
C THR A 138 26.79 -3.90 -30.42
N TYR A 139 26.01 -2.89 -30.04
CA TYR A 139 24.54 -2.95 -29.95
C TYR A 139 23.95 -2.81 -31.37
N GLN A 140 23.09 -3.73 -31.77
CA GLN A 140 22.49 -3.78 -33.10
C GLN A 140 21.08 -3.19 -33.03
N ASP A 141 20.90 -2.04 -33.68
CA ASP A 141 19.61 -1.39 -33.88
C ASP A 141 18.92 -2.00 -35.13
N PRO A 142 17.63 -2.40 -35.09
CA PRO A 142 16.96 -3.00 -36.23
C PRO A 142 16.47 -1.93 -37.22
N LYS A 143 17.05 -1.91 -38.44
CA LYS A 143 16.57 -1.07 -39.56
C LYS A 143 15.49 -1.77 -40.43
N PRO A 144 14.61 -0.99 -41.09
CA PRO A 144 13.45 -1.47 -41.85
C PRO A 144 13.84 -1.96 -43.25
N HIS A 145 13.11 -2.94 -43.75
CA HIS A 145 13.34 -3.54 -45.06
C HIS A 145 12.51 -2.87 -46.15
N SER A 146 13.16 -2.17 -47.08
CA SER A 146 12.59 -1.91 -48.40
C SER A 146 13.65 -1.59 -49.47
N ARG A 147 13.46 -2.28 -50.61
CA ARG A 147 13.95 -2.06 -52.00
C ARG A 147 15.26 -2.75 -52.41
N GLY A 148 15.12 -3.54 -53.49
CA GLY A 148 16.19 -4.31 -54.14
C GLY A 148 16.98 -3.54 -55.20
N ARG A 149 17.84 -4.26 -55.92
CA ARG A 149 18.45 -3.84 -57.19
C ARG A 149 19.13 -4.99 -57.97
N GLU A 150 18.77 -5.08 -59.25
CA GLU A 150 19.50 -5.42 -60.50
C GLU A 150 20.84 -6.20 -60.46
N GLY A 151 20.94 -7.22 -61.32
CA GLY A 151 22.01 -7.36 -62.34
C GLY A 151 23.00 -8.52 -62.24
N GLU A 152 22.81 -9.56 -63.06
CA GLU A 152 23.80 -10.10 -64.05
C GLU A 152 23.07 -10.98 -65.08
#